data_AF-A0A0J9BE95-F1
#
_entry.id   AF-A0A0J9BE95-F1
#
_cell.length_a   1.000
_cell.length_b   1.000
_cell.length_c   1.000
_cell.angle_alpha   90.00
_cell.angle_beta   90.00
_cell.angle_gamma   90.00
#
_symmetry.space_group_name_H-M   'P 1'
#
loop_
_entity.id
_entity.type
_entity.pdbx_description
1 polymer ?
#
loop_
_entity_poly.entity_id
_entity_poly.type
_entity_poly.pdbx_seq_one_letter_code
_entity_poly.pdbx_strand_id
1 'polypeptide(L)'
;MVAKESTERKKIFRWGEENLDIVELEVAIFRFVLKLARELMKGMLEAVDQDLARNRDASELRNKGYRNTVFKSIFGEVEYRRHVYVLTQRKKSRPAMLYLLDEAMGLSTIGTYSETICQMAVESACTTSYRNAAGFLSNMTGQTISHQTVWNIVQNIGKQGQHRTEELAEAALGNASAGEYQTSILYEEMDGVYLSLQGKNREGSGASKELKVSIAYSGVNVDKNGHRNLANKVAYASFEDPKSFKNHTEGIVAGY
;
A
#
# COMPACT_ATOMS: atom_id res chain seq x y z
N MET A 1 -11.45 -10.02 29.32
CA MET A 1 -11.42 -9.16 30.51
C MET A 1 -10.18 -9.54 31.29
N VAL A 2 -9.03 -8.93 30.99
CA VAL A 2 -7.80 -9.18 31.76
C VAL A 2 -7.90 -8.27 32.98
N ALA A 3 -7.94 -8.86 34.17
CA ALA A 3 -7.91 -8.14 35.43
C ALA A 3 -6.65 -7.26 35.47
N LYS A 4 -6.83 -5.94 35.46
CA LYS A 4 -5.75 -5.02 35.82
C LYS A 4 -5.59 -5.10 37.33
N GLU A 5 -4.66 -5.92 37.80
CA GLU A 5 -4.03 -5.65 39.08
C GLU A 5 -3.42 -4.25 38.98
N SER A 6 -3.81 -3.37 39.90
CA SER A 6 -3.23 -2.05 40.07
C SER A 6 -1.84 -2.20 40.68
N THR A 7 -0.88 -2.73 39.92
CA THR A 7 0.51 -2.67 40.31
C THR A 7 0.93 -1.20 40.21
N GLU A 8 1.19 -0.59 41.36
CA GLU A 8 1.72 0.76 41.46
C GLU A 8 3.02 0.85 40.66
N ARG A 9 2.99 1.55 39.52
CA ARG A 9 4.12 1.60 38.60
C ARG A 9 5.20 2.50 39.20
N LYS A 10 6.36 1.92 39.53
CA LYS A 10 7.49 2.66 40.10
C LYS A 10 8.15 3.52 39.01
N LYS A 11 8.12 4.84 39.19
CA LYS A 11 8.77 5.83 38.32
C LYS A 11 10.23 5.99 38.72
N ILE A 12 11.10 5.14 38.16
CA ILE A 12 12.52 5.04 38.55
C ILE A 12 13.49 5.62 37.51
N PHE A 13 13.01 5.91 36.30
CA PHE A 13 13.85 6.42 35.21
C PHE A 13 13.74 7.93 35.11
N ARG A 14 14.85 8.63 34.88
CA ARG A 14 14.86 10.09 34.66
C ARG A 14 15.03 10.40 33.18
N TRP A 15 14.10 11.16 32.59
CA TRP A 15 14.17 11.61 31.20
C TRP A 15 13.91 13.12 31.14
N GLY A 16 14.96 13.90 30.86
CA GLY A 16 14.90 15.35 31.06
C GLY A 16 14.63 15.70 32.53
N GLU A 17 13.55 16.41 32.79
CA GLU A 17 13.10 16.80 34.14
C GLU A 17 12.02 15.86 34.73
N GLU A 18 11.56 14.86 33.97
CA GLU A 18 10.47 13.97 34.38
C GLU A 18 10.99 12.61 34.91
N ASN A 19 10.28 12.05 35.90
CA ASN A 19 10.46 10.67 36.34
C ASN A 19 9.40 9.77 35.69
N LEU A 20 9.87 8.72 35.01
CA LEU A 20 9.06 7.83 34.18
C LEU A 20 9.09 6.39 34.71
N ASP A 21 7.99 5.67 34.54
CA ASP A 21 7.99 4.21 34.59
C ASP A 21 8.57 3.59 33.30
N ILE A 22 8.73 2.27 33.25
CA ILE A 22 9.32 1.60 32.08
C ILE A 22 8.51 1.81 30.79
N VAL A 23 7.18 1.81 30.87
CA VAL A 23 6.29 1.97 29.71
C VAL A 23 6.36 3.41 29.20
N GLU A 24 6.36 4.37 30.10
CA GLU A 24 6.53 5.79 29.78
C GLU A 24 7.91 6.05 29.14
N LEU A 25 8.97 5.41 29.66
CA LEU A 25 10.31 5.51 29.10
C LEU A 25 10.38 4.93 27.68
N GLU A 26 9.81 3.74 27.44
CA GLU A 26 9.77 3.12 26.11
C GLU A 26 9.08 4.03 25.08
N VAL A 27 7.95 4.63 25.44
CA VAL A 27 7.22 5.58 24.57
C VAL A 27 8.05 6.85 24.33
N ALA A 28 8.73 7.37 25.35
CA ALA A 28 9.60 8.54 25.22
C ALA A 28 10.78 8.28 24.26
N ILE A 29 11.46 7.14 24.43
CA ILE A 29 12.57 6.71 23.55
C ILE A 29 12.07 6.51 22.14
N PHE A 30 10.96 5.78 21.96
CA PHE A 30 10.36 5.55 20.65
C PHE A 30 10.10 6.86 19.92
N ARG A 31 9.39 7.80 20.55
CA ARG A 31 9.10 9.13 19.96
C ARG A 31 10.37 9.91 19.63
N PHE A 32 11.38 9.84 20.49
CA PHE A 32 12.66 10.50 20.26
C PHE A 32 13.38 9.93 19.04
N VAL A 33 13.48 8.61 18.93
CA VAL A 33 14.11 7.92 17.79
C VAL A 33 13.35 8.22 16.50
N LEU A 34 12.01 8.22 16.53
CA LEU A 34 11.21 8.60 15.37
C LEU A 34 11.46 10.04 14.91
N LYS A 35 11.63 10.99 15.85
CA LYS A 35 12.01 12.36 15.50
C LYS A 35 13.39 12.41 14.82
N LEU A 36 14.38 11.71 15.37
CA LEU A 36 15.71 11.63 14.77
C LEU A 36 15.68 11.00 13.37
N ALA A 37 14.93 9.91 13.20
CA ALA A 37 14.77 9.23 11.91
C ALA A 37 14.14 10.14 10.85
N ARG A 38 13.17 10.99 11.23
CA ARG A 38 12.58 11.97 10.30
C ARG A 38 13.59 13.02 9.83
N GLU A 39 14.43 13.54 10.73
CA GLU A 39 15.48 14.49 10.34
C GLU A 39 16.54 13.84 9.43
N LEU A 40 16.92 12.61 9.73
CA LEU A 40 17.84 11.84 8.89
C LEU A 40 17.25 11.63 7.49
N MET A 41 16.00 11.16 7.41
CA MET A 41 15.31 10.92 6.15
C MET A 41 15.12 12.21 5.35
N LYS A 42 14.77 13.32 6.01
CA LYS A 42 14.72 14.65 5.37
C LYS A 42 16.05 14.99 4.72
N GLY A 43 17.17 14.84 5.45
CA GLY A 43 18.50 15.09 4.92
C GLY A 43 18.83 14.25 3.69
N MET A 44 18.47 12.96 3.71
CA MET A 44 18.65 12.06 2.56
C MET A 44 17.79 12.47 1.36
N LEU A 45 16.51 12.79 1.57
CA LEU A 45 15.62 13.24 0.50
C LEU A 45 16.12 14.52 -0.16
N GLU A 46 16.51 15.52 0.65
CA GLU A 46 17.04 16.78 0.12
C GLU A 46 18.40 16.59 -0.59
N ALA A 47 19.22 15.63 -0.18
CA ALA A 47 20.47 15.29 -0.86
C ALA A 47 20.21 14.66 -2.23
N VAL A 48 19.30 13.68 -2.31
CA VAL A 48 18.90 13.06 -3.59
C VAL A 48 18.28 14.09 -4.53
N ASP A 49 17.43 14.99 -4.02
CA ASP A 49 16.86 16.08 -4.82
C ASP A 49 17.94 17.01 -5.39
N GLN A 50 18.99 17.32 -4.63
CA GLN A 50 20.13 18.10 -5.12
C GLN A 50 20.89 17.37 -6.22
N ASP A 51 21.11 16.07 -6.09
CA ASP A 51 21.79 15.28 -7.11
C ASP A 51 20.95 15.17 -8.39
N LEU A 52 19.63 14.97 -8.28
CA LEU A 52 18.71 15.05 -9.41
C LEU A 52 18.74 16.43 -10.08
N ALA A 53 18.81 17.51 -9.28
CA ALA A 53 18.88 18.87 -9.80
C ALA A 53 20.17 19.14 -10.57
N ARG A 54 21.30 18.59 -10.13
CA ARG A 54 22.61 18.70 -10.80
C ARG A 54 22.66 17.92 -12.10
N ASN A 55 22.04 16.73 -12.12
CA ASN A 55 22.10 15.81 -13.25
C ASN A 55 20.95 15.99 -14.27
N ARG A 56 20.03 16.94 -14.05
CA ARG A 56 18.91 17.18 -14.97
C ARG A 56 19.39 17.72 -16.33
N ASP A 57 18.60 17.46 -17.37
CA ASP A 57 18.75 18.17 -18.63
C ASP A 57 18.27 19.63 -18.47
N ALA A 58 19.22 20.56 -18.34
CA ALA A 58 18.93 21.99 -18.17
C ALA A 58 18.37 22.65 -19.44
N SER A 59 18.49 22.03 -20.61
CA SER A 59 17.91 22.51 -21.87
C SER A 59 16.39 22.28 -21.89
N GLU A 60 15.93 21.17 -21.31
CA GLU A 60 14.52 20.80 -21.24
C GLU A 60 13.84 21.26 -19.95
N LEU A 61 14.56 21.28 -18.82
CA LEU A 61 14.01 21.51 -17.49
C LEU A 61 14.58 22.78 -16.84
N ARG A 62 13.75 23.83 -16.85
CA ARG A 62 14.04 25.06 -16.11
C ARG A 62 13.63 24.93 -14.65
N ASN A 63 14.62 25.05 -13.76
CA ASN A 63 14.43 25.09 -12.31
C ASN A 63 13.69 26.38 -11.89
N LYS A 64 12.65 26.25 -11.06
CA LYS A 64 11.82 27.33 -10.51
C LYS A 64 11.99 27.52 -9.00
N GLY A 65 13.01 26.91 -8.41
CA GLY A 65 13.32 26.96 -6.98
C GLY A 65 12.75 25.76 -6.23
N TYR A 66 12.49 25.95 -4.95
CA TYR A 66 12.06 24.89 -4.04
C TYR A 66 10.57 24.97 -3.71
N ARG A 67 9.98 23.81 -3.39
CA ARG A 67 8.65 23.66 -2.79
C ARG A 67 8.75 22.74 -1.57
N ASN A 68 8.09 23.16 -0.49
CA ASN A 68 7.94 22.33 0.71
C ASN A 68 6.86 21.27 0.49
N THR A 69 7.01 20.15 1.19
CA THR A 69 6.07 19.04 1.12
C THR A 69 6.22 18.11 2.32
N VAL A 70 5.43 17.03 2.31
CA VAL A 70 5.44 16.01 3.34
C VAL A 70 5.49 14.64 2.69
N PHE A 71 6.45 13.81 3.12
CA PHE A 71 6.44 12.37 2.87
C PHE A 71 5.99 11.64 4.13
N LYS A 72 4.99 10.77 4.00
CA LYS A 72 4.36 10.07 5.12
C LYS A 72 4.96 8.66 5.23
N SER A 73 6.03 8.56 6.01
CA SER A 73 6.77 7.32 6.25
C SER A 73 6.33 6.62 7.54
N ILE A 74 6.87 5.42 7.81
CA ILE A 74 6.75 4.75 9.11
C ILE A 74 7.28 5.59 10.28
N PHE A 75 8.17 6.54 10.03
CA PHE A 75 8.73 7.40 11.07
C PHE A 75 7.83 8.60 11.42
N GLY A 76 6.73 8.78 10.68
CA GLY A 76 5.87 9.93 10.74
C GLY A 76 6.01 10.84 9.52
N GLU A 77 5.39 12.01 9.62
CA GLU A 77 5.41 13.03 8.57
C GLU A 77 6.80 13.68 8.49
N VAL A 78 7.48 13.45 7.36
CA VAL A 78 8.80 14.00 7.02
C VAL A 78 8.60 15.22 6.16
N GLU A 79 8.78 16.40 6.74
CA GLU A 79 8.75 17.68 6.01
C GLU A 79 10.10 17.95 5.35
N TYR A 80 10.09 18.13 4.03
CA TYR A 80 11.29 18.42 3.25
C TYR A 80 10.98 19.38 2.10
N ARG A 81 12.03 19.95 1.52
CA ARG A 81 11.94 20.75 0.30
C ARG A 81 12.49 19.98 -0.89
N ARG A 82 11.87 20.17 -2.05
CA ARG A 82 12.36 19.64 -3.32
C ARG A 82 12.30 20.68 -4.41
N HIS A 83 13.06 20.48 -5.48
CA HIS A 83 13.02 21.37 -6.63
C HIS A 83 11.72 21.22 -7.42
N VAL A 84 11.25 22.33 -7.99
CA VAL A 84 10.17 22.37 -8.98
C VAL A 84 10.71 22.77 -10.34
N TYR A 85 10.31 22.04 -11.37
CA TYR A 85 10.76 22.25 -12.75
C TYR A 85 9.59 22.57 -13.66
N VAL A 86 9.89 23.31 -14.74
CA VAL A 86 8.95 23.53 -15.84
C VAL A 86 9.65 23.21 -17.16
N LEU A 87 8.92 22.66 -18.12
CA LEU A 87 9.45 22.40 -19.45
C LEU A 87 9.77 23.73 -20.16
N THR A 88 10.96 23.82 -20.75
CA THR A 88 11.41 25.01 -21.49
C THR A 88 10.58 25.22 -22.76
N GLN A 89 10.15 24.14 -23.40
CA GLN A 89 9.27 24.16 -24.57
C GLN A 89 7.86 23.69 -24.17
N ARG A 90 6.87 24.60 -24.25
CA ARG A 90 5.45 24.28 -24.04
C ARG A 90 4.96 23.31 -25.12
N LYS A 91 5.03 21.99 -24.89
CA LYS A 91 4.14 21.05 -25.56
C LYS A 91 2.75 21.22 -24.91
N LYS A 92 1.74 21.56 -25.72
CA LYS A 92 0.39 22.03 -25.32
C LYS A 92 -0.44 21.09 -24.41
N SER A 93 0.12 20.01 -23.84
CA SER A 93 -0.67 18.98 -23.14
C SER A 93 -0.08 18.35 -21.87
N ARG A 94 0.98 18.90 -21.24
CA ARG A 94 1.46 18.39 -19.94
C ARG A 94 1.38 19.42 -18.81
N PRO A 95 1.14 18.98 -17.55
CA PRO A 95 1.02 19.87 -16.41
C PRO A 95 2.31 20.68 -16.23
N ALA A 96 2.15 21.95 -15.89
CA ALA A 96 3.19 22.97 -15.95
C ALA A 96 4.30 22.84 -14.89
N MET A 97 4.26 21.84 -14.00
CA MET A 97 5.22 21.66 -12.91
C MET A 97 5.60 20.18 -12.78
N LEU A 98 6.91 19.91 -12.74
CA LEU A 98 7.51 18.59 -12.59
C LEU A 98 8.36 18.53 -11.32
N TYR A 99 8.41 17.36 -10.70
CA TYR A 99 9.15 17.11 -9.47
C TYR A 99 9.96 15.83 -9.64
N LEU A 100 11.24 15.98 -10.05
CA LEU A 100 12.10 14.82 -10.35
C LEU A 100 12.22 13.86 -9.17
N LEU A 101 12.27 14.38 -7.94
CA LEU A 101 12.34 13.54 -6.75
C LEU A 101 11.04 12.73 -6.55
N ASP A 102 9.87 13.30 -6.82
CA ASP A 102 8.60 12.56 -6.68
C ASP A 102 8.49 11.45 -7.72
N GLU A 103 8.94 11.71 -8.95
CA GLU A 103 9.00 10.73 -10.03
C GLU A 103 9.98 9.61 -9.69
N ALA A 104 11.18 9.94 -9.21
CA ALA A 104 12.19 8.95 -8.79
C ALA A 104 11.72 8.09 -7.62
N MET A 105 10.90 8.63 -6.73
CA MET A 105 10.29 7.89 -5.62
C MET A 105 9.00 7.15 -5.98
N GLY A 106 8.46 7.32 -7.19
CA GLY A 106 7.20 6.70 -7.61
C GLY A 106 5.96 7.24 -6.88
N LEU A 107 6.01 8.47 -6.32
CA LEU A 107 4.90 9.03 -5.53
C LEU A 107 3.63 9.31 -6.34
N SER A 108 3.73 9.35 -7.68
CA SER A 108 2.58 9.49 -8.58
C SER A 108 1.57 8.34 -8.45
N THR A 109 2.03 7.16 -8.01
CA THR A 109 1.23 5.95 -7.96
C THR A 109 0.53 5.80 -6.60
N ILE A 110 1.24 6.05 -5.51
CA ILE A 110 0.76 5.72 -4.15
C ILE A 110 0.31 6.99 -3.38
N GLY A 111 0.69 8.18 -3.86
CA GLY A 111 0.49 9.45 -3.17
C GLY A 111 1.65 9.77 -2.22
N THR A 112 1.39 10.51 -1.15
CA THR A 112 2.43 10.93 -0.20
C THR A 112 2.79 9.87 0.85
N TYR A 113 2.09 8.74 0.89
CA TYR A 113 2.37 7.63 1.80
C TYR A 113 3.44 6.70 1.24
N SER A 114 4.38 6.29 2.09
CA SER A 114 5.32 5.22 1.76
C SER A 114 4.57 3.92 1.50
N GLU A 115 5.07 3.11 0.57
CA GLU A 115 4.53 1.78 0.26
C GLU A 115 4.38 0.89 1.50
N THR A 116 5.33 0.97 2.44
CA THR A 116 5.26 0.24 3.71
C THR A 116 4.02 0.58 4.54
N ILE A 117 3.68 1.86 4.69
CA ILE A 117 2.45 2.29 5.38
C ILE A 117 1.21 1.77 4.65
N CYS A 118 1.22 1.83 3.32
CA CYS A 118 0.15 1.36 2.48
C CYS A 118 -0.09 -0.15 2.65
N GLN A 119 0.98 -0.94 2.66
CA GLN A 119 0.92 -2.38 2.91
C GLN A 119 0.40 -2.69 4.32
N MET A 120 0.95 -2.05 5.35
CA MET A 120 0.47 -2.22 6.74
C MET A 120 -1.02 -1.91 6.87
N ALA A 121 -1.50 -0.87 6.18
CA ALA A 121 -2.91 -0.47 6.18
C ALA A 121 -3.81 -1.54 5.54
N VAL A 122 -3.40 -2.10 4.39
CA VAL A 122 -4.14 -3.18 3.70
C VAL A 122 -4.16 -4.44 4.54
N GLU A 123 -3.01 -4.91 5.01
CA GLU A 123 -2.91 -6.14 5.82
C GLU A 123 -3.73 -6.05 7.11
N SER A 124 -3.70 -4.88 7.76
CA SER A 124 -4.52 -4.64 8.95
C SER A 124 -6.02 -4.60 8.61
N ALA A 125 -6.40 -3.99 7.49
CA ALA A 125 -7.80 -3.94 7.06
C ALA A 125 -8.36 -5.32 6.66
N CYS A 126 -7.50 -6.26 6.25
CA CYS A 126 -7.90 -7.64 5.97
C CYS A 126 -8.22 -8.44 7.24
N THR A 127 -7.70 -8.05 8.41
CA THR A 127 -7.82 -8.81 9.66
C THR A 127 -8.67 -8.11 10.73
N THR A 128 -8.93 -6.81 10.60
CA THR A 128 -9.71 -6.05 11.57
C THR A 128 -10.48 -4.88 10.95
N SER A 129 -11.30 -4.20 11.75
CA SER A 129 -12.03 -3.02 11.29
C SER A 129 -11.08 -1.86 10.94
N TYR A 130 -11.49 -0.95 10.04
CA TYR A 130 -10.69 0.23 9.70
C TYR A 130 -10.31 1.11 10.91
N ARG A 131 -11.15 1.13 11.96
CA ARG A 131 -10.85 1.85 13.20
C ARG A 131 -9.72 1.19 13.99
N ASN A 132 -9.76 -0.14 14.11
CA ASN A 132 -8.71 -0.89 14.77
C ASN A 132 -7.41 -0.86 13.97
N ALA A 133 -7.48 -0.97 12.64
CA ALA A 133 -6.34 -0.81 11.75
C ALA A 133 -5.69 0.58 11.94
N ALA A 134 -6.49 1.65 11.93
CA ALA A 134 -6.00 3.01 12.20
C ALA A 134 -5.32 3.14 13.58
N GLY A 135 -5.90 2.53 14.62
CA GLY A 135 -5.31 2.48 15.95
C GLY A 135 -3.98 1.71 15.98
N PHE A 136 -3.91 0.56 15.31
CA PHE A 136 -2.68 -0.23 15.19
C PHE A 136 -1.57 0.56 14.49
N LEU A 137 -1.85 1.13 13.31
CA LEU A 137 -0.86 1.92 12.58
C LEU A 137 -0.40 3.14 13.39
N SER A 138 -1.32 3.84 14.07
CA SER A 138 -0.97 5.03 14.84
C SER A 138 -0.14 4.72 16.09
N ASN A 139 -0.25 3.50 16.63
CA ASN A 139 0.53 3.07 17.79
C ASN A 139 1.91 2.52 17.40
N MET A 140 2.01 1.87 16.24
CA MET A 140 3.24 1.19 15.79
C MET A 140 4.13 2.05 14.90
N THR A 141 3.67 3.23 14.49
CA THR A 141 4.39 4.13 13.59
C THR A 141 4.38 5.55 14.14
N GLY A 142 5.19 6.44 13.55
CA GLY A 142 5.14 7.87 13.86
C GLY A 142 3.98 8.62 13.21
N GLN A 143 3.03 7.93 12.58
CA GLN A 143 1.90 8.53 11.89
C GLN A 143 0.69 8.63 12.81
N THR A 144 -0.12 9.67 12.61
CA THR A 144 -1.49 9.73 13.15
C THR A 144 -2.45 9.46 12.00
N ILE A 145 -2.99 8.25 11.93
CA ILE A 145 -3.82 7.80 10.80
C ILE A 145 -5.27 7.65 11.25
N SER A 146 -6.19 8.26 10.49
CA SER A 146 -7.63 8.08 10.73
C SER A 146 -8.17 6.83 10.02
N HIS A 147 -9.26 6.27 10.52
CA HIS A 147 -9.95 5.15 9.86
C HIS A 147 -10.36 5.48 8.41
N GLN A 148 -10.76 6.73 8.14
CA GLN A 148 -11.06 7.20 6.79
C GLN A 148 -9.82 7.20 5.89
N THR A 149 -8.65 7.51 6.46
CA THR A 149 -7.37 7.46 5.73
C THR A 149 -7.03 6.01 5.37
N VAL A 150 -7.15 5.07 6.31
CA VAL A 150 -6.96 3.63 6.03
C VAL A 150 -7.90 3.18 4.91
N TRP A 151 -9.19 3.55 5.01
CA TRP A 151 -10.16 3.24 3.96
C TRP A 151 -9.72 3.81 2.60
N ASN A 152 -9.33 5.09 2.52
CA ASN A 152 -8.86 5.71 1.27
C ASN A 152 -7.64 4.98 0.68
N ILE A 153 -6.68 4.58 1.51
CA ILE A 153 -5.49 3.82 1.08
C ILE A 153 -5.93 2.49 0.45
N VAL A 154 -6.78 1.72 1.15
CA VAL A 154 -7.29 0.43 0.67
C VAL A 154 -8.06 0.60 -0.65
N GLN A 155 -8.88 1.64 -0.77
CA GLN A 155 -9.59 1.92 -2.02
C GLN A 155 -8.64 2.28 -3.17
N ASN A 156 -7.59 3.05 -2.92
CA ASN A 156 -6.65 3.43 -3.97
C ASN A 156 -5.85 2.20 -4.47
N ILE A 157 -5.35 1.38 -3.55
CA ILE A 157 -4.63 0.15 -3.88
C ILE A 157 -5.57 -0.83 -4.60
N GLY A 158 -6.82 -0.96 -4.15
CA GLY A 158 -7.83 -1.77 -4.82
C GLY A 158 -8.08 -1.34 -6.27
N LYS A 159 -8.14 -0.03 -6.55
CA LYS A 159 -8.26 0.49 -7.92
C LYS A 159 -7.05 0.19 -8.79
N GLN A 160 -5.84 0.26 -8.23
CA GLN A 160 -4.61 -0.11 -8.95
C GLN A 160 -4.58 -1.60 -9.26
N GLY A 161 -4.98 -2.44 -8.30
CA GLY A 161 -5.14 -3.88 -8.51
C GLY A 161 -6.17 -4.20 -9.59
N GLN A 162 -7.29 -3.45 -9.62
CA GLN A 162 -8.29 -3.60 -10.67
C GLN A 162 -7.74 -3.22 -12.05
N HIS A 163 -7.07 -2.07 -12.20
CA HIS A 163 -6.46 -1.67 -13.47
C HIS A 163 -5.45 -2.71 -13.98
N ARG A 164 -4.61 -3.24 -13.08
CA ARG A 164 -3.67 -4.32 -13.42
C ARG A 164 -4.40 -5.59 -13.89
N THR A 165 -5.53 -5.90 -13.28
CA THR A 165 -6.35 -7.06 -13.65
C THR A 165 -6.95 -6.88 -15.05
N GLU A 166 -7.42 -5.67 -15.36
CA GLU A 166 -7.94 -5.30 -16.69
C GLU A 166 -6.83 -5.43 -17.76
N GLU A 167 -5.64 -4.89 -17.51
CA GLU A 167 -4.47 -5.03 -18.41
C GLU A 167 -4.09 -6.49 -18.68
N LEU A 168 -4.10 -7.33 -17.64
CA LEU A 168 -3.79 -8.76 -17.76
C LEU A 168 -4.85 -9.51 -18.58
N ALA A 169 -6.14 -9.17 -18.41
CA ALA A 169 -7.21 -9.75 -19.20
C ALA A 169 -7.13 -9.35 -20.67
N GLU A 170 -6.83 -8.09 -20.98
CA GLU A 170 -6.58 -7.64 -22.35
C GLU A 170 -5.39 -8.36 -22.99
N ALA A 171 -4.29 -8.51 -22.25
CA ALA A 171 -3.10 -9.23 -22.71
C ALA A 171 -3.39 -10.71 -22.99
N ALA A 172 -4.17 -11.38 -22.13
CA ALA A 172 -4.56 -12.78 -22.33
C ALA A 172 -5.44 -12.97 -23.58
N LEU A 173 -6.41 -12.08 -23.80
CA LEU A 173 -7.24 -12.10 -25.02
C LEU A 173 -6.40 -11.91 -26.31
N GLY A 174 -5.31 -11.14 -26.22
CA GLY A 174 -4.36 -10.93 -27.31
C GLY A 174 -3.31 -12.03 -27.49
N ASN A 175 -3.33 -13.11 -26.69
CA ASN A 175 -2.24 -14.10 -26.59
C ASN A 175 -0.86 -13.47 -26.31
N ALA A 176 -0.83 -12.34 -25.61
CA ALA A 176 0.37 -11.59 -25.26
C ALA A 176 0.75 -11.76 -23.77
N SER A 177 0.05 -12.62 -23.03
CA SER A 177 0.35 -12.93 -21.63
C SER A 177 1.60 -13.81 -21.52
N ALA A 178 2.48 -13.47 -20.59
CA ALA A 178 3.74 -14.17 -20.34
C ALA A 178 3.86 -14.52 -18.85
N GLY A 179 3.00 -15.43 -18.37
CA GLY A 179 3.15 -16.05 -17.06
C GLY A 179 4.46 -16.83 -16.94
N GLU A 180 4.95 -17.04 -15.72
CA GLU A 180 6.21 -17.72 -15.46
C GLU A 180 6.09 -19.25 -15.57
N TYR A 181 4.87 -19.78 -15.40
CA TYR A 181 4.62 -21.21 -15.29
C TYR A 181 3.84 -21.76 -16.50
N GLN A 182 4.29 -22.91 -17.00
CA GLN A 182 3.57 -23.67 -18.01
C GLN A 182 3.18 -25.03 -17.46
N THR A 183 1.91 -25.41 -17.61
CA THR A 183 1.41 -26.74 -17.24
C THR A 183 0.51 -27.30 -18.34
N SER A 184 0.50 -28.63 -18.48
CA SER A 184 -0.43 -29.32 -19.39
C SER A 184 -1.84 -29.47 -18.80
N ILE A 185 -1.97 -29.38 -17.47
CA ILE A 185 -3.24 -29.51 -16.75
C ILE A 185 -3.33 -28.37 -15.74
N LEU A 186 -4.36 -27.55 -15.89
CA LEU A 186 -4.73 -26.50 -14.94
C LEU A 186 -5.91 -27.00 -14.12
N TYR A 187 -5.80 -26.92 -12.79
CA TYR A 187 -6.90 -27.22 -11.88
C TYR A 187 -7.55 -25.91 -11.45
N GLU A 188 -8.85 -25.76 -11.68
CA GLU A 188 -9.61 -24.57 -11.34
C GLU A 188 -10.77 -24.89 -10.40
N GLU A 189 -10.96 -24.05 -9.39
CA GLU A 189 -12.06 -24.10 -8.43
C GLU A 189 -12.75 -22.73 -8.45
N MET A 190 -14.05 -22.71 -8.72
CA MET A 190 -14.86 -21.48 -8.69
C MET A 190 -16.05 -21.64 -7.74
N ASP A 191 -16.26 -20.66 -6.87
CA ASP A 191 -17.33 -20.63 -5.88
C ASP A 191 -17.88 -19.19 -5.69
N GLY A 192 -19.01 -19.06 -5.01
CA GLY A 192 -19.67 -17.80 -4.70
C GLY A 192 -19.92 -17.64 -3.20
N VAL A 193 -19.38 -16.57 -2.61
CA VAL A 193 -19.61 -16.21 -1.19
C VAL A 193 -20.57 -15.03 -1.11
N TYR A 194 -21.74 -15.22 -0.49
CA TYR A 194 -22.70 -14.14 -0.31
C TYR A 194 -22.39 -13.29 0.91
N LEU A 195 -22.13 -12.00 0.69
CA LEU A 195 -21.83 -11.03 1.73
C LEU A 195 -23.02 -10.10 1.97
N SER A 196 -23.41 -9.95 3.23
CA SER A 196 -24.48 -9.04 3.64
C SER A 196 -24.08 -7.58 3.41
N LEU A 197 -24.91 -6.82 2.72
CA LEU A 197 -24.67 -5.40 2.44
C LEU A 197 -25.21 -4.52 3.57
N GLN A 198 -24.68 -3.30 3.67
CA GLN A 198 -25.08 -2.29 4.65
C GLN A 198 -25.40 -0.94 3.96
N GLY A 199 -26.29 -0.17 4.60
CA GLY A 199 -26.62 1.20 4.21
C GLY A 199 -27.15 1.32 2.77
N LYS A 200 -26.71 2.38 2.09
CA LYS A 200 -27.17 2.75 0.74
C LYS A 200 -26.92 1.67 -0.33
N ASN A 201 -25.98 0.76 -0.09
CA ASN A 201 -25.71 -0.35 -1.02
C ASN A 201 -26.87 -1.35 -1.11
N ARG A 202 -27.79 -1.37 -0.12
CA ARG A 202 -28.99 -2.23 -0.18
C ARG A 202 -30.01 -1.75 -1.20
N GLU A 203 -30.10 -0.44 -1.42
CA GLU A 203 -31.12 0.17 -2.29
C GLU A 203 -30.96 -0.27 -3.76
N GLY A 204 -29.74 -0.62 -4.18
CA GLY A 204 -29.45 -1.07 -5.55
C GLY A 204 -29.06 -2.54 -5.70
N SER A 205 -28.67 -3.24 -4.63
CA SER A 205 -28.13 -4.61 -4.71
C SER A 205 -28.81 -5.62 -3.77
N GLY A 206 -29.87 -5.22 -3.05
CA GLY A 206 -30.59 -6.09 -2.13
C GLY A 206 -29.84 -6.34 -0.81
N ALA A 207 -30.26 -7.36 -0.06
CA ALA A 207 -29.72 -7.63 1.27
C ALA A 207 -28.27 -8.16 1.26
N SER A 208 -27.88 -8.85 0.20
CA SER A 208 -26.57 -9.48 0.04
C SER A 208 -26.10 -9.43 -1.41
N LYS A 209 -24.77 -9.44 -1.61
CA LYS A 209 -24.15 -9.56 -2.93
C LYS A 209 -23.18 -10.74 -2.95
N GLU A 210 -23.18 -11.46 -4.06
CA GLU A 210 -22.24 -12.56 -4.31
C GLU A 210 -20.85 -12.00 -4.64
N LEU A 211 -19.86 -12.40 -3.85
CA LEU A 211 -18.45 -12.33 -4.16
C LEU A 211 -18.07 -13.64 -4.87
N LYS A 212 -17.76 -13.56 -6.16
CA LYS A 212 -17.25 -14.70 -6.92
C LYS A 212 -15.79 -14.90 -6.57
N VAL A 213 -15.38 -16.15 -6.39
CA VAL A 213 -14.01 -16.54 -6.03
C VAL A 213 -13.55 -17.61 -7.00
N SER A 214 -12.38 -17.43 -7.59
CA SER A 214 -11.71 -18.40 -8.44
C SER A 214 -10.32 -18.67 -7.89
N ILE A 215 -9.93 -19.93 -7.90
CA ILE A 215 -8.60 -20.38 -7.52
C ILE A 215 -8.10 -21.35 -8.58
N ALA A 216 -6.87 -21.15 -9.03
CA ALA A 216 -6.19 -22.02 -9.98
C ALA A 216 -4.88 -22.57 -9.42
N TYR A 217 -4.51 -23.77 -9.85
CA TYR A 217 -3.27 -24.44 -9.47
C TYR A 217 -2.65 -25.17 -10.67
N SER A 218 -1.33 -25.13 -10.75
CA SER A 218 -0.58 -25.77 -11.84
C SER A 218 -0.32 -27.27 -11.66
N GLY A 219 -0.62 -27.81 -10.47
CA GLY A 219 -0.42 -29.22 -10.15
C GLY A 219 -0.24 -29.49 -8.66
N VAL A 220 0.40 -30.62 -8.34
CA VAL A 220 0.67 -31.06 -6.97
C VAL A 220 2.18 -31.21 -6.78
N ASN A 221 2.75 -30.50 -5.82
CA ASN A 221 4.12 -30.69 -5.35
C ASN A 221 4.15 -31.65 -4.15
N VAL A 222 5.20 -32.46 -4.04
CA VAL A 222 5.44 -33.36 -2.91
C VAL A 222 6.63 -32.82 -2.12
N ASP A 223 6.42 -32.52 -0.84
CA ASP A 223 7.51 -32.05 0.02
C ASP A 223 8.48 -33.19 0.39
N LYS A 224 9.57 -32.85 1.08
CA LYS A 224 10.59 -33.82 1.52
C LYS A 224 10.04 -34.88 2.48
N ASN A 225 8.89 -34.63 3.11
CA ASN A 225 8.24 -35.53 4.06
C ASN A 225 7.12 -36.37 3.39
N GLY A 226 6.94 -36.24 2.07
CA GLY A 226 5.90 -36.95 1.32
C GLY A 226 4.52 -36.28 1.35
N HIS A 227 4.38 -35.08 1.91
CA HIS A 227 3.11 -34.37 1.89
C HIS A 227 2.85 -33.73 0.53
N ARG A 228 1.61 -33.88 0.05
CA ARG A 228 1.15 -33.35 -1.23
C ARG A 228 0.54 -31.96 -1.00
N ASN A 229 1.09 -30.95 -1.67
CA ASN A 229 0.63 -29.57 -1.63
C ASN A 229 0.29 -29.10 -3.04
N LEU A 230 -0.76 -28.29 -3.19
CA LEU A 230 -1.09 -27.69 -4.49
C LEU A 230 -0.04 -26.64 -4.87
N ALA A 231 0.45 -26.68 -6.10
CA ALA A 231 1.55 -25.85 -6.59
C ALA A 231 1.03 -24.60 -7.32
N ASN A 232 1.70 -23.46 -7.10
CA ASN A 232 1.48 -22.19 -7.80
C ASN A 232 0.01 -21.74 -7.72
N LYS A 233 -0.46 -21.56 -6.48
CA LYS A 233 -1.82 -21.11 -6.20
C LYS A 233 -2.01 -19.67 -6.69
N VAL A 234 -2.98 -19.48 -7.56
CA VAL A 234 -3.44 -18.17 -8.02
C VAL A 234 -4.89 -17.99 -7.58
N ALA A 235 -5.26 -16.84 -7.03
CA ALA A 235 -6.62 -16.57 -6.59
C ALA A 235 -7.10 -15.20 -7.08
N TYR A 236 -8.36 -15.14 -7.49
CA TYR A 236 -9.03 -13.92 -7.88
C TYR A 236 -10.45 -13.90 -7.31
N ALA A 237 -10.88 -12.76 -6.78
CA ALA A 237 -12.21 -12.60 -6.20
C ALA A 237 -12.79 -11.23 -6.48
N SER A 238 -14.06 -11.16 -6.88
CA SER A 238 -14.71 -9.91 -7.23
C SER A 238 -16.24 -9.96 -7.15
N PHE A 239 -16.88 -8.80 -7.16
CA PHE A 239 -18.34 -8.64 -7.16
C PHE A 239 -18.91 -8.37 -8.57
N GLU A 240 -18.17 -8.71 -9.61
CA GLU A 240 -18.52 -8.38 -10.99
C GLU A 240 -19.51 -9.38 -11.61
N ASP A 241 -19.95 -9.08 -12.83
CA ASP A 241 -20.80 -9.99 -13.59
C ASP A 241 -20.00 -11.22 -14.06
N PRO A 242 -20.66 -12.36 -14.33
CA PRO A 242 -19.96 -13.61 -14.68
C PRO A 242 -19.02 -13.51 -15.88
N LYS A 243 -19.31 -12.65 -16.88
CA LYS A 243 -18.48 -12.53 -18.08
C LYS A 243 -17.18 -11.79 -17.75
N SER A 244 -17.27 -10.65 -17.08
CA SER A 244 -16.09 -9.89 -16.64
C SER A 244 -15.23 -10.74 -15.69
N PHE A 245 -15.87 -11.47 -14.77
CA PHE A 245 -15.20 -12.36 -13.82
C PHE A 245 -14.38 -13.43 -14.50
N LYS A 246 -14.95 -14.09 -15.51
CA LYS A 246 -14.24 -15.13 -16.25
C LYS A 246 -13.02 -14.54 -16.98
N ASN A 247 -13.20 -13.43 -17.69
CA ASN A 247 -12.11 -12.80 -18.43
C ASN A 247 -10.96 -12.34 -17.52
N HIS A 248 -11.29 -11.73 -16.38
CA HIS A 248 -10.30 -11.30 -15.39
C HIS A 248 -9.59 -12.50 -14.73
N THR A 249 -10.32 -13.58 -14.44
CA THR A 249 -9.72 -14.83 -13.95
C THR A 249 -8.70 -15.38 -14.95
N GLU A 250 -9.08 -15.52 -16.21
CA GLU A 250 -8.18 -16.00 -17.27
C GLU A 250 -6.95 -15.10 -17.41
N GLY A 251 -7.13 -13.77 -17.36
CA GLY A 251 -6.04 -12.80 -17.36
C GLY A 251 -5.07 -12.98 -16.20
N ILE A 252 -5.59 -13.11 -14.98
CA ILE A 252 -4.79 -13.29 -13.76
C ILE A 252 -4.02 -14.61 -13.79
N VAL A 253 -4.66 -15.69 -14.23
CA VAL A 253 -4.01 -17.01 -14.37
C VAL A 253 -2.92 -16.98 -15.45
N ALA A 254 -3.19 -16.37 -16.61
CA ALA A 254 -2.25 -16.32 -17.71
C ALA A 254 -1.05 -15.38 -17.46
N GLY A 255 -1.21 -14.41 -16.56
CA GLY A 255 -0.16 -13.48 -16.16
C GLY A 255 0.70 -13.92 -14.97
N TYR A 256 0.43 -15.11 -14.41
CA TYR A 256 1.15 -15.67 -13.26
C TYR A 256 2.24 -16.66 -13.71
#